data_AF-A0AAE7APY8-F1
#
_entry.id   AF-A0AAE7APY8-F1
#
_cell.length_a   1.000
_cell.length_b   1.000
_cell.length_c   1.000
_cell.angle_alpha   90.00
_cell.angle_beta   90.00
_cell.angle_gamma   90.00
#
_symmetry.space_group_name_H-M   'P 1'
#
loop_
_entity.id
_entity.type
_entity.pdbx_description
1 polymer ?
#
loop_
_entity_poly.entity_id
_entity_poly.type
_entity_poly.pdbx_seq_one_letter_code
_entity_poly.pdbx_strand_id
1 'polypeptide(L)'
;MKNEGLVYVFVIQGKIFKIGHSITPITKRVQSYNCGKVEYRKNGTCSTTNYFVLQSLLNINEVVQVYAFFPEQPTYTLFGKTYRDSFSTSKRAENVILENFIKNHNKKPIGCTQT
;
A
#
# COMPACT_ATOMS: atom_id res chain seq x y z
N MET A 1 0.58 5.67 -13.88
CA MET A 1 1.90 5.19 -13.39
C MET A 1 1.74 3.80 -12.81
N LYS A 2 2.51 2.81 -13.29
CA LYS A 2 2.45 1.42 -12.83
C LYS A 2 3.61 1.03 -11.90
N ASN A 3 4.56 1.93 -11.68
CA ASN A 3 5.75 1.66 -10.86
C ASN A 3 5.39 1.42 -9.40
N GLU A 4 6.08 0.46 -8.79
CA GLU A 4 5.93 0.01 -7.40
C GLU A 4 7.12 0.46 -6.55
N GLY A 5 6.90 0.60 -5.24
CA GLY A 5 7.93 1.07 -4.31
C GLY A 5 8.22 2.55 -4.50
N LEU A 6 7.48 3.40 -3.79
CA LEU A 6 7.67 4.85 -3.84
C LEU A 6 7.58 5.50 -2.47
N VAL A 7 8.33 6.58 -2.30
CA VAL A 7 8.06 7.64 -1.32
C VAL A 7 7.31 8.74 -2.05
N TYR A 8 6.21 9.23 -1.47
CA TYR A 8 5.39 10.28 -2.07
C TYR A 8 5.19 11.45 -1.12
N VAL A 9 4.99 12.64 -1.71
CA VAL A 9 4.69 13.88 -1.00
C VAL A 9 3.40 14.47 -1.59
N PHE A 10 2.41 14.68 -0.73
CA PHE A 10 1.19 15.42 -1.08
C PHE A 10 1.42 16.89 -0.78
N VAL A 11 1.22 17.72 -1.80
CA VAL A 11 1.34 19.17 -1.73
C VAL A 11 0.01 19.79 -2.14
N ILE A 12 -0.46 20.76 -1.35
CA ILE A 12 -1.69 21.51 -1.59
C ILE A 12 -1.32 22.98 -1.54
N GLN A 13 -1.55 23.72 -2.63
CA GLN A 13 -1.24 25.16 -2.74
C GLN A 13 0.20 25.49 -2.28
N GLY A 14 1.17 24.67 -2.69
CA GLY A 14 2.58 24.84 -2.33
C GLY A 14 2.97 24.46 -0.90
N LYS A 15 2.05 23.93 -0.09
CA LYS A 15 2.32 23.44 1.27
C LYS A 15 2.36 21.91 1.32
N ILE A 16 3.37 21.37 2.01
CA ILE A 16 3.47 19.93 2.25
C ILE A 16 2.39 19.51 3.23
N PHE A 17 1.44 18.69 2.78
CA PHE A 17 0.39 18.10 3.61
C PHE A 17 0.86 16.82 4.28
N LYS A 18 1.54 15.94 3.53
CA LYS A 18 1.98 14.64 4.03
C LYS A 18 3.14 14.07 3.22
N ILE A 19 4.04 13.39 3.91
CA ILE A 19 5.00 12.44 3.34
C ILE A 19 4.57 11.02 3.71
N GLY A 20 4.68 10.10 2.77
CA GLY A 20 4.35 8.68 2.96
C GLY A 20 5.10 7.78 1.99
N HIS A 21 4.91 6.47 2.14
CA HIS A 21 5.47 5.50 1.21
C HIS A 21 4.43 4.42 0.86
N SER A 22 4.67 3.70 -0.23
CA SER A 22 3.89 2.52 -0.61
C SER A 22 4.77 1.52 -1.36
N ILE A 23 4.61 0.24 -1.05
CA ILE A 23 5.18 -0.84 -1.86
C ILE A 23 4.39 -1.04 -3.16
N THR A 24 3.14 -0.56 -3.23
CA THR A 24 2.27 -0.66 -4.41
C THR A 24 2.30 0.64 -5.23
N PRO A 25 1.76 0.66 -6.47
CA PRO A 25 1.68 1.89 -7.24
C PRO A 25 0.80 2.94 -6.57
N ILE A 26 1.03 4.21 -6.91
CA ILE A 26 0.27 5.34 -6.34
C ILE A 26 -1.25 5.17 -6.50
N THR A 27 -1.71 4.53 -7.59
CA THR A 27 -3.13 4.24 -7.82
C THR A 27 -3.74 3.33 -6.74
N LYS A 28 -3.04 2.26 -6.33
CA LYS A 28 -3.47 1.40 -5.23
C LYS A 28 -3.39 2.12 -3.89
N ARG A 29 -2.39 3.00 -3.71
CA ARG A 29 -2.28 3.80 -2.48
C ARG A 29 -3.44 4.80 -2.34
N VAL A 30 -3.82 5.46 -3.43
CA VAL A 30 -4.99 6.35 -3.50
C VAL A 30 -6.29 5.55 -3.31
N GLN A 31 -6.41 4.38 -3.94
CA GLN A 31 -7.55 3.48 -3.71
C GLN A 31 -7.69 3.13 -2.22
N SER A 32 -6.59 2.86 -1.52
CA SER A 32 -6.60 2.64 -0.07
C SER A 32 -7.05 3.90 0.69
N TYR A 33 -6.57 5.09 0.33
CA TYR A 33 -7.05 6.34 0.92
C TYR A 33 -8.56 6.54 0.71
N ASN A 34 -9.09 6.17 -0.46
CA ASN A 34 -10.53 6.25 -0.77
C ASN A 34 -11.41 5.32 0.09
N CYS A 35 -10.82 4.40 0.87
CA CYS A 35 -11.52 3.67 1.93
C CYS A 35 -11.79 4.52 3.19
N GLY A 36 -11.27 5.75 3.28
CA GLY A 36 -11.48 6.67 4.40
C GLY A 36 -12.89 7.29 4.49
N LYS A 37 -13.93 6.57 4.06
CA LYS A 37 -15.32 7.03 4.07
C LYS A 37 -15.88 7.07 5.50
N VAL A 38 -16.79 7.99 5.78
CA VAL A 38 -17.46 8.13 7.08
C VAL A 38 -18.11 6.82 7.53
N GLU A 39 -18.79 6.12 6.61
CA GLU A 39 -19.42 4.83 6.88
C GLU A 39 -18.40 3.77 7.34
N TYR A 40 -17.29 3.60 6.61
CA TYR A 40 -16.27 2.60 6.97
C TYR A 40 -15.56 2.95 8.29
N ARG A 41 -15.47 4.24 8.62
CA ARG A 41 -14.94 4.68 9.92
C ARG A 41 -15.90 4.35 11.06
N LYS A 42 -17.21 4.54 10.86
CA LYS A 42 -18.25 4.14 11.84
C LYS A 42 -18.24 2.62 12.06
N ASN A 43 -18.06 1.85 10.99
CA ASN A 43 -17.97 0.40 11.04
C ASN A 43 -16.63 -0.12 11.58
N GLY A 44 -15.64 0.76 11.78
CA GLY A 44 -14.31 0.37 12.27
C GLY A 44 -13.45 -0.42 11.27
N THR A 45 -13.80 -0.41 9.99
CA THR A 45 -13.16 -1.25 8.96
C THR A 45 -12.10 -0.53 8.12
N CYS A 46 -11.96 0.80 8.27
CA CYS A 46 -10.90 1.58 7.64
C CYS A 46 -9.83 2.03 8.65
N SER A 47 -8.61 2.28 8.17
CA SER A 47 -7.58 2.88 9.02
C SER A 47 -7.93 4.33 9.39
N THR A 48 -7.58 4.74 10.61
CA THR A 48 -7.73 6.13 11.07
C THR A 48 -6.96 7.11 10.20
N THR A 49 -5.79 6.70 9.68
CA THR A 49 -5.00 7.48 8.73
C THR A 49 -5.74 7.70 7.42
N ASN A 50 -6.34 6.67 6.82
CA ASN A 50 -7.06 6.84 5.55
C ASN A 50 -8.29 7.71 5.74
N TYR A 51 -9.02 7.54 6.85
CA TYR A 51 -10.14 8.41 7.20
C TYR A 51 -9.70 9.87 7.33
N PHE A 52 -8.70 10.16 8.15
CA PHE A 52 -8.21 11.53 8.35
C PHE A 52 -7.78 12.16 7.02
N VAL A 53 -6.92 11.48 6.26
CA VAL A 53 -6.42 12.02 4.98
C VAL A 53 -7.57 12.26 4.00
N LEU A 54 -8.46 11.29 3.78
CA LEU A 54 -9.55 11.47 2.82
C LEU A 54 -10.49 12.61 3.22
N GLN A 55 -10.95 12.63 4.48
CA GLN A 55 -11.88 13.66 4.93
C GLN A 55 -11.23 15.04 4.93
N SER A 56 -9.95 15.17 5.31
CA SER A 56 -9.23 16.45 5.21
C SER A 56 -9.10 16.92 3.78
N LEU A 57 -8.72 16.06 2.84
CA LEU A 57 -8.57 16.44 1.43
C LEU A 57 -9.91 16.86 0.81
N LEU A 58 -11.00 16.14 1.12
CA LEU A 58 -12.34 16.51 0.66
C LEU A 58 -12.83 17.83 1.28
N ASN A 59 -12.51 18.09 2.55
CA ASN A 59 -12.90 19.33 3.22
C ASN A 59 -12.10 20.55 2.71
N ILE A 60 -10.81 20.36 2.42
CA ILE A 60 -9.99 21.40 1.79
C ILE A 60 -10.46 21.64 0.34
N ASN A 61 -10.88 20.58 -0.36
CA ASN A 61 -11.45 20.60 -1.71
C ASN A 61 -10.56 21.27 -2.77
N GLU A 62 -9.25 21.01 -2.68
CA GLU A 62 -8.25 21.52 -3.61
C GLU A 62 -7.55 20.37 -4.33
N VAL A 63 -7.02 20.65 -5.53
CA VAL A 63 -6.23 19.67 -6.26
C VAL A 63 -4.91 19.42 -5.52
N VAL A 64 -4.62 18.15 -5.25
CA VAL A 64 -3.39 17.72 -4.58
C VAL A 64 -2.33 17.39 -5.63
N GLN A 65 -1.18 18.06 -5.56
CA GLN A 65 0.00 17.66 -6.33
C GLN A 65 0.69 16.50 -5.63
N VAL A 66 1.04 15.46 -6.39
CA VAL A 66 1.72 14.27 -5.86
C VAL A 66 3.10 14.16 -6.49
N TYR A 67 4.12 14.45 -5.69
CA TYR A 67 5.53 14.22 -6.05
C TYR A 67 5.95 12.83 -5.57
N ALA A 68 6.82 12.16 -6.32
CA ALA A 68 7.24 10.80 -6.01
C ALA A 68 8.73 10.60 -6.25
N PHE A 69 9.36 9.84 -5.36
CA PHE A 69 10.69 9.27 -5.50
C PHE A 69 10.59 7.75 -5.51
N PHE A 70 11.22 7.11 -6.49
CA PHE A 70 11.24 5.65 -6.64
C PHE A 70 12.66 5.15 -6.32
N PRO A 71 12.88 4.59 -5.11
CA PRO A 71 14.19 4.04 -4.76
C PRO A 71 14.54 2.84 -5.63
N GLU A 72 15.84 2.61 -5.81
CA GLU A 72 16.31 1.38 -6.40
C GLU A 72 15.95 0.18 -5.52
N GLN A 73 15.48 -0.89 -6.15
CA GLN A 73 15.08 -2.11 -5.46
C GLN A 73 16.29 -3.06 -5.35
N PRO A 74 16.64 -3.51 -4.12
CA PRO A 74 17.74 -4.44 -3.94
C PRO A 74 17.39 -5.82 -4.49
N THR A 75 18.42 -6.55 -4.89
CA THR A 75 18.29 -7.96 -5.28
C THR A 75 18.47 -8.85 -4.06
N TYR A 76 17.59 -9.84 -3.87
CA TYR A 76 17.67 -10.78 -2.76
C TYR A 76 17.16 -12.18 -3.15
N THR A 77 17.55 -13.21 -2.41
CA THR A 77 17.19 -14.60 -2.71
C THR A 77 16.35 -15.21 -1.59
N LEU A 78 15.25 -15.87 -1.95
CA LEU A 78 14.39 -16.64 -1.05
C LEU A 78 14.08 -17.99 -1.68
N PHE A 79 14.29 -19.08 -0.94
CA PHE A 79 14.00 -20.46 -1.38
C PHE A 79 14.63 -20.81 -2.75
N GLY A 80 15.86 -20.35 -2.99
CA GLY A 80 16.60 -20.59 -4.23
C GLY A 80 16.15 -19.74 -5.43
N LYS A 81 15.17 -18.84 -5.28
CA LYS A 81 14.73 -17.89 -6.31
C LYS A 81 15.16 -16.47 -5.96
N THR A 82 15.67 -15.75 -6.97
CA THR A 82 16.09 -14.36 -6.84
C THR A 82 14.95 -13.40 -7.19
N TYR A 83 14.82 -12.35 -6.40
CA TYR A 83 13.79 -11.31 -6.51
C TYR A 83 14.43 -9.93 -6.54
N ARG A 84 13.74 -9.00 -7.22
CA ARG A 84 14.02 -7.57 -7.22
C ARG A 84 12.68 -6.85 -7.33
N ASP A 85 12.14 -6.44 -6.19
CA ASP A 85 10.80 -5.85 -6.07
C ASP A 85 10.72 -4.86 -4.91
N SER A 86 9.54 -4.28 -4.69
CA SER A 86 9.28 -3.28 -3.64
C SER A 86 8.96 -3.88 -2.26
N PHE A 87 8.93 -5.21 -2.13
CA PHE A 87 8.46 -5.88 -0.93
C PHE A 87 9.61 -6.00 0.08
N SER A 88 9.27 -6.01 1.37
CA SER A 88 10.22 -6.50 2.37
C SER A 88 10.44 -8.00 2.16
N THR A 89 11.63 -8.49 2.46
CA THR A 89 11.99 -9.92 2.36
C THR A 89 11.00 -10.79 3.14
N SER A 90 10.55 -10.34 4.32
CA SER A 90 9.55 -11.03 5.12
C SER A 90 8.18 -11.12 4.45
N LYS A 91 7.67 -10.03 3.86
CA LYS A 91 6.38 -10.03 3.15
C LYS A 91 6.45 -10.89 1.90
N ARG A 92 7.57 -10.84 1.16
CA ARG A 92 7.78 -11.71 -0.01
C ARG A 92 7.83 -13.19 0.40
N ALA A 93 8.52 -13.53 1.49
CA ALA A 93 8.58 -14.89 2.00
C ALA A 93 7.19 -15.40 2.43
N GLU A 94 6.43 -14.58 3.16
CA GLU A 94 5.04 -14.88 3.55
C GLU A 94 4.17 -15.21 2.32
N ASN A 95 4.21 -14.36 1.29
CA ASN A 95 3.46 -14.57 0.06
C ASN A 95 3.86 -15.90 -0.63
N VAL A 96 5.17 -16.17 -0.77
CA VAL A 96 5.65 -17.40 -1.41
C VAL A 96 5.20 -18.64 -0.64
N ILE A 97 5.27 -18.62 0.69
CA ILE A 97 4.82 -19.73 1.54
C ILE A 97 3.31 -19.92 1.43
N LEU A 98 2.52 -18.85 1.50
CA LEU A 98 1.05 -18.93 1.41
C LEU A 98 0.59 -19.41 0.03
N GLU A 99 1.18 -18.92 -1.06
CA GLU A 99 0.87 -19.38 -2.41
C GLU A 99 1.19 -20.87 -2.59
N ASN A 100 2.34 -21.33 -2.07
CA ASN A 100 2.70 -22.74 -2.09
C ASN A 100 1.76 -23.58 -1.21
N PHE A 101 1.36 -23.09 -0.04
CA PHE A 101 0.40 -23.76 0.83
C PHE A 101 -0.97 -23.92 0.15
N ILE A 102 -1.48 -22.86 -0.50
CA ILE A 102 -2.73 -22.91 -1.26
C ILE A 102 -2.62 -23.92 -2.40
N LYS A 103 -1.50 -23.95 -3.13
CA LYS A 103 -1.28 -24.92 -4.20
C LYS A 103 -1.30 -26.37 -3.70
N ASN A 104 -0.71 -26.63 -2.52
CA ASN A 104 -0.57 -27.99 -2.00
C ASN A 104 -1.80 -28.50 -1.23
N HIS A 105 -2.58 -27.59 -0.63
CA HIS A 105 -3.71 -27.94 0.23
C HIS A 105 -5.07 -27.44 -0.27
N ASN A 106 -5.09 -26.71 -1.39
CA ASN A 106 -6.26 -26.09 -2.01
C ASN A 106 -7.10 -25.23 -1.05
N LYS A 107 -6.45 -24.65 -0.03
CA LYS A 107 -7.08 -23.80 1.00
C LYS A 107 -6.07 -22.85 1.63
N LYS A 108 -6.56 -21.79 2.29
CA LYS A 108 -5.77 -20.94 3.19
C LYS A 108 -5.92 -21.42 4.65
N PRO A 109 -4.96 -21.10 5.53
CA PRO A 109 -5.19 -21.24 6.98
C PRO A 109 -6.42 -20.46 7.42
N ILE A 110 -7.15 -20.96 8.41
CA ILE A 110 -8.45 -20.39 8.85
C ILE A 110 -8.37 -18.92 9.27
N GLY A 111 -7.23 -18.49 9.84
CA GLY A 111 -6.98 -17.10 10.24
C GLY A 111 -6.50 -16.16 9.12
N CYS A 112 -6.34 -16.66 7.89
CA CYS A 112 -5.77 -15.89 6.77
C CYS A 112 -6.82 -15.58 5.70
N THR A 113 -7.07 -14.30 5.47
CA THR A 113 -7.94 -13.83 4.37
C THR A 113 -7.14 -13.37 3.15
N GLN A 114 -6.03 -12.66 3.37
CA GLN A 114 -5.19 -12.09 2.31
C GLN A 114 -4.16 -13.10 1.78
N THR A 115 -3.44 -12.70 0.72
CA THR A 115 -2.33 -13.44 0.08
C THR A 115 -1.19 -12.48 -0.21
#